data_AF-A0A496STL4-F1
#
_entry.id   AF-A0A496STL4-F1
#
_cell.length_a   1.000
_cell.length_b   1.000
_cell.length_c   1.000
_cell.angle_alpha   90.00
_cell.angle_beta   90.00
_cell.angle_gamma   90.00
#
_symmetry.space_group_name_H-M   'P 1'
#
loop_
_entity.id
_entity.type
_entity.pdbx_description
1 polymer ?
#
loop_
_entity_poly.entity_id
_entity_poly.type
_entity_poly.pdbx_seq_one_letter_code
_entity_poly.pdbx_strand_id
1 'polypeptide(L)'
;MKRKTVWRKLRQEAIPKPEKVNKEGFPSYKRTIEEEVLAVLMTGTTANLFYVKAEENIKEMLDVLRRCNDLQFLAKATVYARNKGFMRTLPIASLVEISRRSPKVFKEIANEVCQNPHDWQQFIDIARSKTVRSGVGRALKEKMIKTIASMATYHAVKYPKAVEDMINIARPREDVNPAVINYIKKKVHEGDEQLEALKIVKTSDNEDEIIEAIERGRLPYEV
;
A
#
# COMPACT_ATOMS: atom_id res chain seq x y z
N MET A 1 59.16 -19.32 -8.27
CA MET A 1 58.31 -18.16 -7.90
C MET A 1 57.43 -17.79 -9.10
N LYS A 2 56.12 -18.11 -9.10
CA LYS A 2 55.24 -17.81 -10.26
C LYS A 2 55.08 -16.29 -10.41
N ARG A 3 55.61 -15.70 -11.49
CA ARG A 3 55.39 -14.27 -11.82
C ARG A 3 53.89 -14.01 -11.92
N LYS A 4 53.35 -13.18 -11.02
CA LYS A 4 51.98 -12.69 -11.13
C LYS A 4 51.94 -11.71 -12.31
N THR A 5 51.11 -11.97 -13.32
CA THR A 5 50.91 -11.06 -14.45
C THR A 5 50.28 -9.75 -13.97
N VAL A 6 50.62 -8.63 -14.60
CA VAL A 6 50.05 -7.30 -14.29
C VAL A 6 48.51 -7.35 -14.35
N TRP A 7 47.96 -8.05 -15.34
CA TRP A 7 46.52 -8.29 -15.49
C TRP A 7 45.88 -9.01 -14.30
N ARG A 8 46.59 -9.95 -13.68
CA ARG A 8 46.11 -10.63 -12.47
C ARG A 8 46.11 -9.70 -11.26
N LYS A 9 47.07 -8.79 -11.15
CA LYS A 9 47.12 -7.79 -10.08
C LYS A 9 45.98 -6.79 -10.21
N LEU A 10 45.80 -6.23 -11.41
CA LEU A 10 44.68 -5.30 -11.70
C LEU A 10 43.32 -5.95 -11.49
N ARG A 11 43.14 -7.22 -11.90
CA ARG A 11 41.90 -7.97 -11.63
C ARG A 11 41.66 -8.17 -10.12
N GLN A 12 42.70 -8.44 -9.34
CA GLN A 12 42.57 -8.60 -7.89
C GLN A 12 42.27 -7.29 -7.16
N GLU A 13 42.78 -6.17 -7.67
CA GLU A 13 42.46 -4.82 -7.16
C GLU A 13 41.05 -4.37 -7.57
N ALA A 14 40.57 -4.80 -8.74
CA ALA A 14 39.25 -4.47 -9.24
C ALA A 14 38.10 -5.29 -8.59
N ILE A 15 38.40 -6.47 -8.03
CA ILE A 15 37.40 -7.26 -7.31
C ILE A 15 37.13 -6.56 -5.97
N PRO A 16 35.90 -6.12 -5.69
CA PRO A 16 35.58 -5.52 -4.40
C PRO A 16 35.91 -6.50 -3.28
N LYS A 17 36.36 -5.98 -2.13
CA LYS A 17 36.58 -6.81 -0.95
C LYS A 17 35.24 -6.99 -0.22
N PRO A 18 34.97 -8.17 0.36
CA PRO A 18 33.78 -8.35 1.19
C PRO A 18 33.86 -7.44 2.42
N GLU A 19 32.72 -6.88 2.80
CA GLU A 19 32.60 -5.83 3.83
C GLU A 19 31.78 -6.26 5.05
N LYS A 20 31.09 -7.40 4.95
CA LYS A 20 30.31 -8.00 6.05
C LYS A 20 30.39 -9.52 6.00
N VAL A 21 29.84 -10.16 7.03
CA VAL A 21 29.54 -11.60 7.03
C VAL A 21 28.04 -11.82 6.89
N ASN A 22 27.63 -12.92 6.27
CA ASN A 22 26.23 -13.32 6.19
C ASN A 22 25.78 -14.01 7.50
N LYS A 23 24.52 -14.47 7.57
CA LYS A 23 23.97 -15.15 8.77
C LYS A 23 24.67 -16.47 9.12
N GLU A 24 25.43 -17.06 8.19
CA GLU A 24 26.22 -18.27 8.39
C GLU A 24 27.72 -17.98 8.59
N GLY A 25 28.11 -16.70 8.72
CA GLY A 25 29.49 -16.29 9.01
C GLY A 25 30.41 -16.19 7.78
N PHE A 26 29.90 -16.33 6.57
CA PHE A 26 30.70 -16.25 5.35
C PHE A 26 30.84 -14.81 4.81
N PRO A 27 31.99 -14.44 4.21
CA PRO A 27 32.21 -13.12 3.63
C PRO A 27 31.15 -12.72 2.59
N SER A 28 30.67 -11.48 2.66
CA SER A 28 29.59 -10.96 1.83
C SER A 28 29.76 -9.45 1.56
N TYR A 29 29.14 -8.98 0.48
CA TYR A 29 29.18 -7.58 0.05
C TYR A 29 28.01 -6.79 0.64
N LYS A 30 28.23 -5.51 0.94
CA LYS A 30 27.13 -4.61 1.30
C LYS A 30 26.48 -4.09 0.02
N ARG A 31 25.15 -4.00 0.06
CA ARG A 31 24.38 -3.30 -0.97
C ARG A 31 24.34 -1.81 -0.62
N THR A 32 24.15 -0.96 -1.62
CA THR A 32 23.82 0.44 -1.33
C THR A 32 22.44 0.53 -0.67
N ILE A 33 22.14 1.66 -0.01
CA ILE A 33 20.83 1.82 0.63
C ILE A 33 19.70 1.80 -0.40
N GLU A 34 19.93 2.33 -1.61
CA GLU A 34 19.00 2.32 -2.74
C GLU A 34 18.70 0.89 -3.21
N GLU A 35 19.73 0.05 -3.33
CA GLU A 35 19.59 -1.37 -3.68
C GLU A 35 18.86 -2.15 -2.59
N GLU A 36 19.14 -1.88 -1.31
CA GLU A 36 18.42 -2.50 -0.19
C GLU A 36 16.95 -2.10 -0.20
N VAL A 37 16.63 -0.81 -0.41
CA VAL A 37 15.25 -0.32 -0.51
C VAL A 37 14.52 -0.99 -1.67
N LEU A 38 15.12 -1.07 -2.84
CA LEU A 38 14.51 -1.74 -3.99
C LEU A 38 14.28 -3.23 -3.70
N ALA A 39 15.25 -3.92 -3.12
CA ALA A 39 15.11 -5.32 -2.74
C ALA A 39 13.94 -5.52 -1.77
N VAL A 40 13.85 -4.68 -0.72
CA VAL A 40 12.73 -4.71 0.22
C VAL A 40 11.41 -4.47 -0.50
N LEU A 41 11.29 -3.39 -1.26
CA LEU A 41 10.02 -3.00 -1.88
C LEU A 41 9.54 -3.97 -2.95
N MET A 42 10.46 -4.61 -3.67
CA MET A 42 10.15 -5.51 -4.80
C MET A 42 10.05 -6.98 -4.41
N THR A 43 10.74 -7.42 -3.35
CA THR A 43 10.90 -8.85 -3.03
C THR A 43 10.70 -9.19 -1.56
N GLY A 44 10.52 -8.19 -0.70
CA GLY A 44 10.33 -8.42 0.72
C GLY A 44 9.03 -9.18 1.01
N THR A 45 9.05 -10.03 2.03
CA THR A 45 7.91 -10.88 2.41
C THR A 45 7.47 -10.62 3.84
N THR A 46 6.16 -10.62 4.06
CA THR A 46 5.56 -10.54 5.39
C THR A 46 5.30 -11.92 6.01
N ALA A 47 5.75 -13.00 5.36
CA ALA A 47 5.67 -14.36 5.87
C ALA A 47 6.91 -14.71 6.71
N ASN A 48 6.81 -15.80 7.48
CA ASN A 48 7.98 -16.41 8.11
C ASN A 48 8.95 -16.91 7.03
N LEU A 49 10.24 -16.70 7.25
CA LEU A 49 11.32 -17.19 6.40
C LEU A 49 12.07 -18.32 7.11
N PHE A 50 12.79 -19.13 6.34
CA PHE A 50 13.58 -20.27 6.85
C PHE A 50 14.52 -19.89 8.01
N TYR A 51 15.01 -18.65 8.03
CA TYR A 51 15.94 -18.14 9.05
C TYR A 51 15.39 -17.00 9.93
N VAL A 52 14.16 -16.51 9.69
CA VAL A 52 13.66 -15.26 10.33
C VAL A 52 12.16 -15.32 10.59
N LYS A 53 11.72 -14.92 11.79
CA LYS A 53 10.29 -14.72 12.09
C LYS A 53 9.75 -13.51 11.34
N ALA A 54 8.49 -13.56 10.91
CA ALA A 54 7.84 -12.49 10.14
C ALA A 54 7.98 -11.10 10.80
N GLU A 55 7.84 -11.01 12.11
CA GLU A 55 7.96 -9.74 12.85
C GLU A 55 9.35 -9.12 12.80
N GLU A 56 10.40 -9.94 12.98
CA GLU A 56 11.79 -9.49 12.90
C GLU A 56 12.12 -9.06 11.47
N ASN A 57 11.68 -9.84 10.49
CA ASN A 57 11.85 -9.52 9.08
C ASN A 57 11.19 -8.18 8.73
N ILE A 58 9.96 -7.93 9.20
CA ILE A 58 9.27 -6.65 9.01
C ILE A 58 10.04 -5.51 9.68
N LYS A 59 10.56 -5.69 10.90
CA LYS A 59 11.36 -4.66 11.58
C LYS A 59 12.64 -4.32 10.80
N GLU A 60 13.36 -5.33 10.30
CA GLU A 60 14.56 -5.15 9.46
C GLU A 60 14.22 -4.39 8.17
N MET A 61 13.14 -4.80 7.48
CA MET A 61 12.69 -4.13 6.25
C MET A 61 12.28 -2.68 6.49
N LEU A 62 11.53 -2.41 7.58
CA LEU A 62 11.17 -1.03 7.94
C LEU A 62 12.39 -0.19 8.30
N ASP A 63 13.42 -0.78 8.92
CA ASP A 63 14.68 -0.09 9.20
C ASP A 63 15.42 0.31 7.91
N VAL A 64 15.46 -0.56 6.90
CA VAL A 64 15.99 -0.22 5.56
C VAL A 64 15.27 1.01 4.99
N LEU A 65 13.93 1.02 5.00
CA LEU A 65 13.15 2.16 4.52
C LEU A 65 13.46 3.44 5.33
N ARG A 66 13.63 3.31 6.65
CA ARG A 66 14.03 4.42 7.55
C ARG A 66 15.40 5.00 7.23
N ARG A 67 16.39 4.16 6.93
CA ARG A 67 17.78 4.56 6.65
C ARG A 67 17.95 5.26 5.29
N CYS A 68 16.99 5.11 4.37
CA CYS A 68 17.03 5.80 3.08
C CYS A 68 16.79 7.31 3.23
N ASN A 69 17.84 8.13 3.24
CA ASN A 69 17.73 9.58 3.43
C ASN A 69 17.16 10.32 2.21
N ASP A 70 17.40 9.82 0.99
CA ASP A 70 16.81 10.38 -0.22
C ASP A 70 15.31 10.03 -0.28
N LEU A 71 14.49 10.98 0.16
CA LEU A 71 13.04 10.83 0.19
C LEU A 71 12.41 10.78 -1.21
N GLN A 72 13.03 11.45 -2.20
CA GLN A 72 12.53 11.44 -3.58
C GLN A 72 12.82 10.10 -4.24
N PHE A 73 14.00 9.53 -4.01
CA PHE A 73 14.29 8.16 -4.41
C PHE A 73 13.30 7.17 -3.77
N LEU A 74 13.09 7.25 -2.45
CA LEU A 74 12.16 6.35 -1.74
C LEU A 74 10.74 6.45 -2.32
N ALA A 75 10.26 7.66 -2.61
CA ALA A 75 8.96 7.88 -3.23
C ALA A 75 8.84 7.23 -4.62
N LYS A 76 9.82 7.47 -5.50
CA LYS A 76 9.88 6.87 -6.84
C LYS A 76 9.94 5.35 -6.78
N ALA A 77 10.80 4.79 -5.91
CA ALA A 77 10.93 3.36 -5.70
C ALA A 77 9.62 2.74 -5.18
N THR A 78 8.92 3.43 -4.29
CA THR A 78 7.61 2.98 -3.75
C THR A 78 6.55 2.90 -4.83
N VAL A 79 6.42 3.95 -5.65
CA VAL A 79 5.48 3.96 -6.79
C VAL A 79 5.84 2.88 -7.80
N TYR A 80 7.13 2.75 -8.13
CA TYR A 80 7.62 1.73 -9.05
C TYR A 80 7.29 0.32 -8.55
N ALA A 81 7.55 0.03 -7.27
CA ALA A 81 7.27 -1.29 -6.71
C ALA A 81 5.78 -1.64 -6.69
N ARG A 82 4.90 -0.65 -6.44
CA ARG A 82 3.45 -0.87 -6.52
C ARG A 82 3.01 -1.20 -7.94
N ASN A 83 3.45 -0.40 -8.91
CA ASN A 83 2.89 -0.39 -10.26
C ASN A 83 3.59 -1.34 -11.25
N LYS A 84 4.86 -1.64 -11.01
CA LYS A 84 5.70 -2.48 -11.88
C LYS A 84 6.25 -3.72 -11.17
N GLY A 85 6.42 -3.64 -9.85
CA GLY A 85 6.77 -4.80 -9.03
C GLY A 85 5.59 -5.63 -8.56
N PHE A 86 4.35 -5.13 -8.74
CA PHE A 86 3.10 -5.76 -8.29
C PHE A 86 3.05 -6.06 -6.78
N MET A 87 3.90 -5.39 -6.00
CA MET A 87 3.94 -5.53 -4.56
C MET A 87 2.89 -4.65 -3.90
N ARG A 88 2.36 -5.07 -2.75
CA ARG A 88 1.27 -4.37 -2.06
C ARG A 88 1.68 -3.84 -0.68
N THR A 89 1.92 -4.74 0.27
CA THR A 89 2.08 -4.40 1.68
C THR A 89 3.29 -3.51 1.95
N LEU A 90 4.45 -3.81 1.35
CA LEU A 90 5.67 -3.04 1.59
C LEU A 90 5.66 -1.64 0.93
N PRO A 91 5.16 -1.47 -0.31
CA PRO A 91 4.89 -0.14 -0.83
C PRO A 91 3.95 0.70 0.06
N ILE A 92 2.89 0.10 0.62
CA ILE A 92 1.99 0.79 1.55
C ILE A 92 2.71 1.15 2.85
N ALA A 93 3.52 0.25 3.42
CA ALA A 93 4.34 0.55 4.60
C ALA A 93 5.34 1.69 4.34
N SER A 94 5.95 1.72 3.15
CA SER A 94 6.82 2.80 2.70
C SER A 94 6.07 4.12 2.55
N LEU A 95 4.84 4.10 2.03
CA LEU A 95 3.97 5.28 1.99
C LEU A 95 3.69 5.82 3.40
N VAL A 96 3.48 4.94 4.39
CA VAL A 96 3.33 5.34 5.80
C VAL A 96 4.59 6.03 6.30
N GLU A 97 5.78 5.51 5.98
CA GLU A 97 7.06 6.11 6.35
C GLU A 97 7.28 7.46 5.65
N ILE A 98 6.99 7.57 4.35
CA ILE A 98 7.03 8.84 3.59
C ILE A 98 6.08 9.87 4.22
N SER A 99 4.87 9.44 4.62
CA SER A 99 3.86 10.31 5.24
C SER A 99 4.24 10.82 6.63
N ARG A 100 5.19 10.15 7.30
CA ARG A 100 5.78 10.59 8.57
C ARG A 100 6.81 11.69 8.34
N ARG A 101 7.58 11.61 7.25
CA ARG A 101 8.66 12.56 6.93
C ARG A 101 8.19 13.79 6.17
N SER A 102 7.31 13.61 5.19
CA SER A 102 6.80 14.69 4.36
C SER A 102 5.34 14.45 3.96
N PRO A 103 4.40 15.18 4.58
CA PRO A 103 3.01 15.19 4.15
C PRO A 103 2.83 15.63 2.69
N LYS A 104 3.74 16.46 2.16
CA LYS A 104 3.71 16.93 0.76
C LYS A 104 3.95 15.77 -0.20
N VAL A 105 5.07 15.07 -0.05
CA VAL A 105 5.44 13.92 -0.91
C VAL A 105 4.39 12.81 -0.80
N PHE A 106 3.89 12.55 0.42
CA PHE A 106 2.78 11.61 0.60
C PHE A 106 1.55 12.00 -0.23
N LYS A 107 1.11 13.26 -0.20
CA LYS A 107 -0.08 13.71 -0.93
C LYS A 107 0.07 13.52 -2.45
N GLU A 108 1.29 13.68 -2.97
CA GLU A 108 1.65 13.50 -4.38
C GLU A 108 1.47 12.03 -4.81
N ILE A 109 2.06 11.08 -4.09
CA ILE A 109 2.11 9.67 -4.53
C ILE A 109 0.99 8.77 -3.98
N ALA A 110 0.21 9.22 -2.99
CA ALA A 110 -0.69 8.33 -2.26
C ALA A 110 -1.75 7.61 -3.13
N ASN A 111 -2.22 8.24 -4.21
CA ASN A 111 -3.20 7.62 -5.11
C ASN A 111 -2.56 6.59 -6.06
N GLU A 112 -1.25 6.70 -6.31
CA GLU A 112 -0.51 5.72 -7.12
C GLU A 112 -0.17 4.46 -6.31
N VAL A 113 -0.12 4.59 -4.97
CA VAL A 113 0.17 3.49 -4.05
C VAL A 113 -1.11 2.85 -3.51
N CYS A 114 -2.04 3.65 -2.98
CA CYS A 114 -3.34 3.20 -2.47
C CYS A 114 -4.42 3.32 -3.55
N GLN A 115 -4.57 2.26 -4.34
CA GLN A 115 -5.37 2.25 -5.57
C GLN A 115 -6.84 1.86 -5.32
N ASN A 116 -7.14 1.23 -4.19
CA ASN A 116 -8.50 0.81 -3.82
C ASN A 116 -8.73 0.97 -2.29
N PRO A 117 -9.98 0.87 -1.80
CA PRO A 117 -10.28 1.02 -0.37
C PRO A 117 -9.52 0.07 0.56
N HIS A 118 -9.25 -1.19 0.17
CA HIS A 118 -8.46 -2.08 1.02
C HIS A 118 -7.01 -1.64 1.17
N ASP A 119 -6.42 -0.99 0.15
CA ASP A 119 -5.08 -0.40 0.31
C ASP A 119 -5.09 0.73 1.34
N TRP A 120 -6.15 1.54 1.36
CA TRP A 120 -6.36 2.57 2.38
C TRP A 120 -6.58 2.00 3.77
N GLN A 121 -7.34 0.90 3.88
CA GLN A 121 -7.52 0.17 5.13
C GLN A 121 -6.17 -0.34 5.66
N GLN A 122 -5.38 -1.02 4.82
CA GLN A 122 -4.04 -1.50 5.22
C GLN A 122 -3.11 -0.33 5.59
N PHE A 123 -3.19 0.79 4.88
CA PHE A 123 -2.45 2.01 5.23
C PHE A 123 -2.85 2.53 6.62
N ILE A 124 -4.15 2.58 6.94
CA ILE A 124 -4.66 2.99 8.25
C ILE A 124 -4.15 2.04 9.34
N ASP A 125 -4.21 0.73 9.12
CA ASP A 125 -3.77 -0.28 10.09
C ASP A 125 -2.28 -0.11 10.41
N ILE A 126 -1.43 0.00 9.39
CA ILE A 126 0.00 0.23 9.58
C ILE A 126 0.25 1.58 10.26
N ALA A 127 -0.48 2.64 9.89
CA ALA A 127 -0.35 3.95 10.51
C ALA A 127 -0.77 3.95 11.99
N ARG A 128 -1.75 3.12 12.40
CA ARG A 128 -2.25 3.02 13.78
C ARG A 128 -1.49 2.02 14.64
N SER A 129 -0.74 1.09 14.03
CA SER A 129 0.12 0.13 14.73
C SER A 129 1.20 0.77 15.62
N LYS A 130 1.51 2.06 15.39
CA LYS A 130 2.62 2.79 16.03
C LYS A 130 4.02 2.26 15.68
N THR A 131 4.15 1.29 14.78
CA THR A 131 5.45 0.75 14.34
C THR A 131 6.23 1.73 13.46
N VAL A 132 5.52 2.55 12.68
CA VAL A 132 6.12 3.55 11.78
C VAL A 132 5.79 4.97 12.25
N ARG A 133 4.52 5.26 12.52
CA ARG A 133 4.04 6.59 12.91
C ARG A 133 3.01 6.50 14.04
N SER A 134 2.82 7.57 14.81
CA SER A 134 1.95 7.60 16.00
C SER A 134 0.44 7.70 15.70
N GLY A 135 -0.04 7.24 14.55
CA GLY A 135 -1.45 7.32 14.13
C GLY A 135 -1.72 8.25 12.95
N VAL A 136 -3.01 8.48 12.65
CA VAL A 136 -3.46 9.18 11.45
C VAL A 136 -3.65 10.68 11.71
N GLY A 137 -2.68 11.49 11.27
CA GLY A 137 -2.69 12.95 11.44
C GLY A 137 -3.55 13.69 10.41
N ARG A 138 -3.68 15.01 10.59
CA ARG A 138 -4.53 15.89 9.77
C ARG A 138 -4.30 15.73 8.26
N ALA A 139 -3.05 15.75 7.80
CA ALA A 139 -2.73 15.66 6.38
C ALA A 139 -3.19 14.35 5.71
N LEU A 140 -3.18 13.24 6.46
CA LEU A 140 -3.65 11.94 5.99
C LEU A 140 -5.18 11.92 5.90
N LYS A 141 -5.85 12.47 6.93
CA LYS A 141 -7.32 12.62 6.92
C LYS A 141 -7.78 13.49 5.76
N GLU A 142 -7.13 14.63 5.53
CA GLU A 142 -7.42 15.49 4.37
C GLU A 142 -7.28 14.75 3.05
N LYS A 143 -6.23 13.92 2.88
CA LYS A 143 -6.07 13.12 1.67
C LYS A 143 -7.16 12.07 1.53
N MET A 144 -7.52 11.36 2.61
CA MET A 144 -8.61 10.39 2.60
C MET A 144 -9.97 11.04 2.29
N ILE A 145 -10.27 12.22 2.85
CA ILE A 145 -11.49 12.97 2.53
C ILE A 145 -11.53 13.28 1.03
N LYS A 146 -10.41 13.72 0.43
CA LYS A 146 -10.34 13.95 -1.02
C LYS A 146 -10.55 12.67 -1.82
N THR A 147 -10.01 11.55 -1.37
CA THR A 147 -10.23 10.24 -2.02
C THR A 147 -11.69 9.79 -1.91
N ILE A 148 -12.33 9.98 -0.76
CA ILE A 148 -13.76 9.69 -0.55
C ILE A 148 -14.63 10.59 -1.44
N ALA A 149 -14.28 11.87 -1.58
CA ALA A 149 -15.00 12.82 -2.42
C ALA A 149 -15.10 12.37 -3.88
N SER A 150 -14.04 11.75 -4.42
CA SER A 150 -14.01 11.23 -5.80
C SER A 150 -14.29 9.73 -5.90
N MET A 151 -14.79 9.09 -4.83
CA MET A 151 -15.00 7.64 -4.78
C MET A 151 -16.30 7.26 -5.48
N ALA A 152 -16.23 6.32 -6.43
CA ALA A 152 -17.42 5.73 -7.05
C ALA A 152 -18.19 4.84 -6.05
N THR A 153 -19.51 4.76 -6.22
CA THR A 153 -20.40 3.89 -5.42
C THR A 153 -19.98 2.42 -5.49
N TYR A 154 -19.40 1.99 -6.61
CA TYR A 154 -18.77 0.69 -6.78
C TYR A 154 -17.84 0.29 -5.62
N HIS A 155 -16.99 1.22 -5.16
CA HIS A 155 -16.05 0.94 -4.08
C HIS A 155 -16.76 0.71 -2.75
N ALA A 156 -17.87 1.40 -2.52
CA ALA A 156 -18.68 1.23 -1.32
C ALA A 156 -19.43 -0.10 -1.33
N VAL A 157 -19.94 -0.51 -2.50
CA VAL A 157 -20.61 -1.80 -2.70
C VAL A 157 -19.63 -2.96 -2.54
N LYS A 158 -18.48 -2.89 -3.22
CA LYS A 158 -17.48 -3.96 -3.24
C LYS A 158 -16.65 -4.06 -1.96
N TYR A 159 -16.33 -2.94 -1.33
CA TYR A 159 -15.42 -2.87 -0.18
C TYR A 159 -16.03 -2.15 1.04
N PRO A 160 -17.23 -2.53 1.50
CA PRO A 160 -18.01 -1.73 2.45
C PRO A 160 -17.27 -1.49 3.78
N LYS A 161 -16.61 -2.51 4.33
CA LYS A 161 -15.85 -2.40 5.59
C LYS A 161 -14.65 -1.46 5.48
N ALA A 162 -13.94 -1.51 4.35
CA ALA A 162 -12.76 -0.69 4.13
C ALA A 162 -13.16 0.79 3.93
N VAL A 163 -14.22 1.04 3.17
CA VAL A 163 -14.79 2.39 3.00
C VAL A 163 -15.34 2.93 4.32
N GLU A 164 -16.01 2.09 5.11
CA GLU A 164 -16.47 2.47 6.44
C GLU A 164 -15.33 2.89 7.37
N ASP A 165 -14.23 2.14 7.38
CA ASP A 165 -13.06 2.49 8.18
C ASP A 165 -12.47 3.84 7.73
N MET A 166 -12.34 4.08 6.42
CA MET A 166 -11.93 5.39 5.90
C MET A 166 -12.84 6.53 6.39
N ILE A 167 -14.17 6.35 6.35
CA ILE A 167 -15.14 7.35 6.81
C ILE A 167 -14.99 7.58 8.33
N ASN A 168 -14.89 6.53 9.13
CA ASN A 168 -14.78 6.62 10.58
C ASN A 168 -13.48 7.34 11.03
N ILE A 169 -12.37 7.10 10.33
CA ILE A 169 -11.07 7.69 10.63
C ILE A 169 -10.96 9.13 10.12
N ALA A 170 -11.37 9.36 8.87
CA ALA A 170 -11.23 10.66 8.21
C ALA A 170 -12.28 11.67 8.67
N ARG A 171 -13.46 11.18 9.09
CA ARG A 171 -14.63 11.96 9.50
C ARG A 171 -15.01 13.05 8.47
N PRO A 172 -15.26 12.68 7.20
CA PRO A 172 -15.78 13.62 6.22
C PRO A 172 -17.17 14.11 6.65
N ARG A 173 -17.53 15.30 6.19
CA ARG A 173 -18.93 15.74 6.24
C ARG A 173 -19.75 14.95 5.21
N GLU A 174 -21.06 14.83 5.44
CA GLU A 174 -21.96 14.06 4.57
C GLU A 174 -22.04 14.61 3.14
N ASP A 175 -21.91 15.94 2.98
CA ASP A 175 -21.91 16.62 1.67
C ASP A 175 -20.72 16.28 0.78
N VAL A 176 -19.65 15.69 1.33
CA VAL A 176 -18.44 15.34 0.58
C VAL A 176 -18.70 14.28 -0.48
N ASN A 177 -19.51 13.27 -0.14
CA ASN A 177 -19.96 12.24 -1.07
C ASN A 177 -21.24 11.61 -0.50
N PRO A 178 -22.41 12.24 -0.71
CA PRO A 178 -23.64 11.85 -0.05
C PRO A 178 -24.06 10.41 -0.38
N ALA A 179 -23.89 9.97 -1.64
CA ALA A 179 -24.23 8.61 -2.06
C ALA A 179 -23.42 7.55 -1.29
N VAL A 180 -22.09 7.65 -1.31
CA VAL A 180 -21.21 6.68 -0.62
C VAL A 180 -21.40 6.73 0.90
N ILE A 181 -21.42 7.94 1.48
CA ILE A 181 -21.48 8.08 2.94
C ILE A 181 -22.83 7.60 3.48
N ASN A 182 -23.94 7.98 2.85
CA ASN A 182 -25.27 7.56 3.30
C ASN A 182 -25.52 6.07 3.07
N TYR A 183 -25.04 5.51 1.97
CA TYR A 183 -25.09 4.06 1.78
C TYR A 183 -24.33 3.32 2.89
N ILE A 184 -23.08 3.71 3.17
CA ILE A 184 -22.28 3.01 4.17
C ILE A 184 -22.86 3.16 5.58
N LYS A 185 -23.19 4.40 6.00
CA LYS A 185 -23.59 4.72 7.38
C LYS A 185 -25.07 4.52 7.67
N LYS A 186 -25.95 4.71 6.67
CA LYS A 186 -27.41 4.72 6.84
C LYS A 186 -28.14 3.67 5.99
N LYS A 187 -27.44 2.93 5.12
CA LYS A 187 -28.04 1.96 4.17
C LYS A 187 -29.08 2.58 3.23
N VAL A 188 -28.87 3.85 2.87
CA VAL A 188 -29.65 4.54 1.83
C VAL A 188 -29.19 4.03 0.47
N HIS A 189 -30.14 3.67 -0.38
CA HIS A 189 -29.86 3.14 -1.73
C HIS A 189 -30.35 4.08 -2.83
N GLU A 190 -31.16 5.07 -2.47
CA GLU A 190 -31.81 6.02 -3.39
C GLU A 190 -30.81 7.07 -3.91
N GLY A 191 -30.97 7.48 -5.17
CA GLY A 191 -30.21 8.59 -5.77
C GLY A 191 -28.90 8.17 -6.45
N ASP A 192 -28.63 6.87 -6.57
CA ASP A 192 -27.55 6.31 -7.37
C ASP A 192 -28.02 5.00 -8.02
N GLU A 193 -27.87 4.91 -9.34
CA GLU A 193 -28.40 3.79 -10.14
C GLU A 193 -27.86 2.42 -9.68
N GLN A 194 -26.58 2.36 -9.30
CA GLN A 194 -25.96 1.12 -8.86
C GLN A 194 -26.46 0.69 -7.48
N LEU A 195 -26.69 1.64 -6.58
CA LEU A 195 -27.26 1.34 -5.26
C LEU A 195 -28.74 0.95 -5.34
N GLU A 196 -29.51 1.56 -6.23
CA GLU A 196 -30.91 1.19 -6.46
C GLU A 196 -31.02 -0.22 -7.03
N ALA A 197 -30.18 -0.57 -8.00
CA ALA A 197 -30.08 -1.93 -8.54
C ALA A 197 -29.69 -2.94 -7.45
N LEU A 198 -28.72 -2.60 -6.60
CA LEU A 198 -28.32 -3.41 -5.45
C LEU A 198 -29.49 -3.69 -4.49
N LYS A 199 -30.37 -2.71 -4.28
CA LYS A 199 -31.58 -2.88 -3.45
C LYS A 199 -32.50 -3.93 -4.07
N ILE A 200 -32.75 -3.84 -5.38
CA ILE A 200 -33.59 -4.80 -6.12
C ILE A 200 -33.05 -6.22 -5.98
N VAL A 201 -31.74 -6.43 -6.22
CA VAL A 201 -31.10 -7.74 -6.09
C VAL A 201 -31.25 -8.35 -4.70
N LYS A 202 -31.29 -7.52 -3.65
CA LYS A 202 -31.40 -7.98 -2.26
C LYS A 202 -32.83 -8.23 -1.79
N THR A 203 -33.83 -7.71 -2.50
CA THR A 203 -35.23 -7.75 -2.04
C THR A 203 -36.18 -8.46 -2.98
N SER A 204 -35.84 -8.59 -4.26
CA SER A 204 -36.68 -9.29 -5.24
C SER A 204 -36.42 -10.79 -5.20
N ASP A 205 -37.49 -11.57 -5.29
CA ASP A 205 -37.45 -13.02 -5.47
C ASP A 205 -37.61 -13.41 -6.96
N ASN A 206 -37.78 -12.43 -7.86
CA ASN A 206 -37.96 -12.63 -9.29
C ASN A 206 -36.60 -12.65 -10.01
N GLU A 207 -36.23 -13.78 -10.60
CA GLU A 207 -34.95 -13.96 -11.28
C GLU A 207 -34.75 -12.99 -12.46
N ASP A 208 -35.80 -12.70 -13.24
CA ASP A 208 -35.69 -11.79 -14.39
C ASP A 208 -35.38 -10.35 -13.95
N GLU A 209 -36.03 -9.89 -12.87
CA GLU A 209 -35.77 -8.58 -12.28
C GLU A 209 -34.36 -8.49 -11.67
N ILE A 210 -33.88 -9.58 -11.05
CA ILE A 210 -32.53 -9.67 -10.51
C ILE A 210 -31.50 -9.57 -11.64
N ILE A 211 -31.69 -10.30 -12.73
CA ILE A 211 -30.78 -10.27 -13.89
C ILE A 211 -30.74 -8.85 -14.50
N GLU A 212 -31.90 -8.24 -14.73
CA GLU A 212 -31.98 -6.87 -15.26
C GLU A 212 -31.29 -5.87 -14.33
N ALA A 213 -31.48 -5.99 -13.01
CA ALA A 213 -30.83 -5.14 -12.03
C ALA A 213 -29.30 -5.32 -12.02
N ILE A 214 -28.80 -6.56 -12.15
CA ILE A 214 -27.35 -6.83 -12.23
C ILE A 214 -26.74 -6.17 -13.47
N GLU A 215 -27.39 -6.30 -14.63
CA GLU A 215 -26.92 -5.69 -15.88
C GLU A 215 -26.95 -4.16 -15.83
N ARG A 216 -28.07 -3.59 -15.35
CA ARG A 216 -28.26 -2.14 -15.22
C ARG A 216 -27.28 -1.53 -14.23
N GLY A 217 -27.18 -2.11 -13.04
CA GLY A 217 -26.33 -1.63 -11.96
C GLY A 217 -24.85 -1.98 -12.11
N ARG A 218 -24.47 -2.81 -13.09
CA ARG A 218 -23.12 -3.37 -13.26
C ARG A 218 -22.56 -3.90 -11.95
N LEU A 219 -23.38 -4.68 -11.25
CA LEU A 219 -23.08 -5.11 -9.89
C LEU A 219 -21.92 -6.10 -9.87
N PRO A 220 -21.01 -5.99 -8.89
CA PRO A 220 -19.91 -6.95 -8.75
C PRO A 220 -20.42 -8.27 -8.16
N TYR A 221 -19.69 -9.36 -8.40
CA TYR A 221 -20.06 -10.72 -7.98
C TYR A 221 -20.23 -10.88 -6.46
N GLU A 222 -19.61 -10.01 -5.67
CA GLU A 222 -19.68 -10.05 -4.20
C GLU A 222 -21.05 -9.66 -3.60
N VAL A 223 -22.02 -9.25 -4.44
CA VAL A 223 -23.33 -8.73 -4.06
C VAL A 223 -24.40 -9.81 -4.02
#